data_AF-A0A1Y3M7S7-F1
#
_entry.id   AF-A0A1Y3M7S7-F1
#
_cell.length_a   1.000
_cell.length_b   1.000
_cell.length_c   1.000
_cell.angle_alpha   90.00
_cell.angle_beta   90.00
_cell.angle_gamma   90.00
#
_symmetry.space_group_name_H-M   'P 1'
#
loop_
_entity.id
_entity.type
_entity.pdbx_description
1 polymer ?
#
loop_
_entity_poly.entity_id
_entity_poly.type
_entity_poly.pdbx_seq_one_letter_code
_entity_poly.pdbx_strand_id
1 'polypeptide(L)'
;MHCKGDWLSEDFMQAISIAQAVVKPKERYDFWIESATKLLAGSILYLDQKHKNLYYLDVKKVIEFMGKIYESEANVIEVVRSLENEHPAYPIFHELGLYSKETRDATIITLLYILEKHQREKNGEEKEYFWFQY
;
A
#
# COMPACT_ATOMS: atom_id res chain seq x y z
N MET A 1 27.77 -1.29 -13.28
CA MET A 1 27.50 -1.67 -11.87
C MET A 1 26.47 -0.68 -11.37
N HIS A 2 25.20 -1.07 -11.28
CA HIS A 2 24.19 -0.26 -10.58
C HIS A 2 24.31 -0.56 -9.09
N CYS A 3 24.42 0.49 -8.28
CA CYS A 3 24.53 0.36 -6.83
C CYS A 3 23.21 -0.20 -6.29
N LYS A 4 23.27 -1.10 -5.30
CA LYS A 4 22.07 -1.63 -4.61
C LYS A 4 21.11 -0.53 -4.11
N GLY A 5 21.64 0.67 -3.82
CA GLY A 5 20.85 1.85 -3.45
C GLY A 5 20.04 2.48 -4.59
N ASP A 6 20.45 2.34 -5.85
CA ASP A 6 19.71 2.87 -7.01
C ASP A 6 18.41 2.07 -7.23
N TRP A 7 18.49 0.74 -7.08
CA TRP A 7 17.36 -0.18 -7.19
C TRP A 7 16.31 0.07 -6.09
N LEU A 8 16.77 0.28 -4.85
CA LEU A 8 15.90 0.63 -3.71
C LEU A 8 15.11 1.92 -3.94
N SER A 9 15.69 2.88 -4.66
CA SER A 9 15.04 4.14 -5.03
C SER A 9 13.99 3.94 -6.14
N GLU A 10 14.29 3.14 -7.16
CA GLU A 10 13.38 2.87 -8.27
C GLU A 10 12.14 2.09 -7.81
N ASP A 11 12.31 1.03 -7.04
CA ASP A 11 11.21 0.22 -6.51
C ASP A 11 10.30 1.05 -5.60
N PHE A 12 10.89 1.91 -4.76
CA PHE A 12 10.15 2.82 -3.90
C PHE A 12 9.34 3.84 -4.71
N MET A 13 9.97 4.48 -5.70
CA MET A 13 9.31 5.44 -6.59
C MET A 13 8.18 4.78 -7.40
N GLN A 14 8.38 3.55 -7.84
CA GLN A 14 7.35 2.78 -8.53
C GLN A 14 6.18 2.44 -7.60
N ALA A 15 6.44 1.97 -6.38
CA ALA A 15 5.41 1.68 -5.39
C ALA A 15 4.59 2.93 -5.04
N ILE A 16 5.23 4.08 -4.89
CA ILE A 16 4.56 5.37 -4.68
C ILE A 16 3.70 5.75 -5.88
N SER A 17 4.22 5.59 -7.10
CA SER A 17 3.48 5.90 -8.33
C SER A 17 2.22 5.04 -8.48
N ILE A 18 2.33 3.74 -8.20
CA ILE A 18 1.20 2.80 -8.16
C ILE A 18 0.20 3.22 -7.09
N ALA A 19 0.66 3.53 -5.89
CA ALA A 19 -0.21 3.95 -4.78
C ALA A 19 -0.97 5.23 -5.12
N GLN A 20 -0.31 6.23 -5.70
CA GLN A 20 -0.94 7.47 -6.14
C GLN A 20 -1.99 7.25 -7.23
N ALA A 21 -1.75 6.33 -8.17
CA ALA A 21 -2.72 5.99 -9.22
C ALA A 21 -4.01 5.34 -8.65
N VAL A 22 -3.88 4.58 -7.55
CA VAL A 22 -5.02 3.95 -6.86
C VAL A 22 -5.77 4.97 -5.99
N VAL A 23 -5.03 5.73 -5.17
CA VAL A 23 -5.61 6.68 -4.21
C VAL A 23 -6.18 7.92 -4.89
N LYS A 24 -5.55 8.36 -6.00
CA LYS A 24 -5.87 9.60 -6.72
C LYS A 24 -5.90 10.81 -5.77
N PRO A 25 -4.77 11.15 -5.12
CA PRO A 25 -4.71 12.27 -4.19
C PRO A 25 -5.09 13.59 -4.87
N LYS A 26 -5.77 14.48 -4.14
CA LYS A 26 -6.18 15.79 -4.65
C LYS A 26 -5.03 16.79 -4.55
N GLU A 27 -5.14 17.92 -5.26
CA GLU A 27 -4.15 19.01 -5.22
C GLU A 27 -3.99 19.66 -3.84
N ARG A 28 -4.99 19.54 -2.96
CA ARG A 28 -4.91 20.04 -1.58
C ARG A 28 -4.44 18.92 -0.65
N TYR A 29 -3.52 19.28 0.25
CA TYR A 29 -3.02 18.40 1.29
C TYR A 29 -4.15 17.83 2.14
N ASP A 30 -4.17 16.51 2.25
CA ASP A 30 -5.05 15.76 3.14
C ASP A 30 -4.19 14.68 3.82
N PHE A 31 -4.00 14.84 5.13
CA PHE A 31 -3.14 13.98 5.95
C PHE A 31 -3.52 12.50 5.83
N TRP A 32 -4.82 12.18 5.81
CA TRP A 32 -5.28 10.79 5.77
C TRP A 32 -5.02 10.16 4.41
N ILE A 33 -5.20 10.94 3.34
CA ILE A 33 -4.92 10.51 1.97
C ILE A 33 -3.42 10.31 1.76
N GLU A 34 -2.57 11.21 2.26
CA GLU A 34 -1.13 11.06 2.16
C GLU A 34 -0.64 9.84 2.96
N SER A 35 -1.10 9.70 4.21
CA SER A 35 -0.74 8.59 5.08
C SER A 35 -1.19 7.25 4.49
N ALA A 36 -2.40 7.18 3.94
CA ALA A 36 -2.89 5.99 3.23
C ALA A 36 -2.08 5.69 1.96
N THR A 37 -1.66 6.72 1.21
CA THR A 37 -0.82 6.56 0.01
C THR A 37 0.54 5.98 0.37
N LYS A 38 1.20 6.53 1.40
CA LYS A 38 2.48 6.02 1.92
C LYS A 38 2.32 4.59 2.42
N LEU A 39 1.28 4.30 3.18
CA LEU A 39 1.00 2.97 3.71
C LEU A 39 0.75 1.94 2.59
N LEU A 40 0.05 2.32 1.52
CA LEU A 40 -0.14 1.47 0.35
C LEU A 40 1.19 1.16 -0.35
N ALA A 41 2.05 2.17 -0.55
CA ALA A 41 3.38 1.96 -1.12
C ALA A 41 4.23 1.03 -0.24
N GLY A 42 4.23 1.24 1.07
CA GLY A 42 4.90 0.34 2.02
C GLY A 42 4.37 -1.09 1.95
N SER A 43 3.05 -1.26 1.85
CA SER A 43 2.41 -2.57 1.71
C SER A 43 2.81 -3.27 0.40
N ILE A 44 2.87 -2.53 -0.70
CA ILE A 44 3.36 -3.05 -1.99
C ILE A 44 4.79 -3.56 -1.86
N LEU A 45 5.67 -2.75 -1.30
CA LEU A 45 7.09 -3.09 -1.11
C LEU A 45 7.27 -4.29 -0.18
N TYR A 46 6.52 -4.35 0.92
CA TYR A 46 6.55 -5.47 1.86
C TYR A 46 6.09 -6.78 1.24
N LEU A 47 4.97 -6.75 0.52
CA LEU A 47 4.43 -7.94 -0.15
C LEU A 47 5.29 -8.36 -1.35
N ASP A 48 5.92 -7.40 -2.02
CA ASP A 48 6.84 -7.68 -3.12
C ASP A 48 8.13 -8.36 -2.66
N GLN A 49 8.70 -7.97 -1.51
CA GLN A 49 9.88 -8.65 -0.95
C GLN A 49 9.67 -10.18 -0.85
N LYS A 50 8.41 -10.60 -0.64
CA LYS A 50 8.02 -12.02 -0.56
C LYS A 50 7.83 -12.70 -1.92
N HIS A 51 7.62 -11.93 -3.01
CA HIS A 51 7.17 -12.43 -4.31
C HIS A 51 8.02 -12.01 -5.53
N LYS A 52 8.98 -11.08 -5.38
CA LYS A 52 9.94 -10.59 -6.40
C LYS A 52 9.31 -10.19 -7.75
N ASN A 53 8.16 -9.53 -7.73
CA ASN A 53 7.46 -9.11 -8.95
C ASN A 53 6.57 -7.86 -8.70
N LEU A 54 7.18 -6.67 -8.66
CA LEU A 54 6.49 -5.36 -8.46
C LEU A 54 5.53 -4.97 -9.58
N TYR A 55 5.49 -5.72 -10.68
CA TYR A 55 4.75 -5.34 -11.88
C TYR A 55 3.22 -5.39 -11.73
N TYR A 56 2.70 -5.95 -10.62
CA TYR A 56 1.26 -6.03 -10.39
C TYR A 56 0.87 -5.79 -8.93
N LEU A 57 -0.03 -4.83 -8.71
CA LEU A 57 -0.71 -4.64 -7.44
C LEU A 57 -1.86 -5.66 -7.31
N ASP A 58 -1.67 -6.65 -6.43
CA ASP A 58 -2.75 -7.53 -5.99
C ASP A 58 -3.54 -6.84 -4.86
N VAL A 59 -4.56 -6.07 -5.25
CA VAL A 59 -5.41 -5.29 -4.32
C VAL A 59 -6.01 -6.17 -3.24
N LYS A 60 -6.40 -7.40 -3.57
CA LYS A 60 -7.01 -8.34 -2.60
C LYS A 60 -6.00 -8.74 -1.54
N LYS A 61 -4.77 -9.08 -1.91
CA LYS A 61 -3.70 -9.38 -0.95
C LYS A 61 -3.37 -8.20 -0.05
N VAL A 62 -3.40 -6.97 -0.59
CA VAL A 62 -3.17 -5.78 0.22
C VAL A 62 -4.31 -5.58 1.24
N ILE A 63 -5.57 -5.77 0.84
CA ILE A 63 -6.71 -5.70 1.77
C ILE A 63 -6.57 -6.75 2.89
N GLU A 64 -6.26 -8.00 2.55
CA GLU A 64 -6.07 -9.08 3.53
C GLU A 64 -4.90 -8.78 4.48
N PHE A 65 -3.80 -8.26 3.95
CA PHE A 65 -2.65 -7.85 4.75
C PHE A 65 -3.02 -6.70 5.71
N MET A 66 -3.68 -5.66 5.21
CA MET A 66 -4.09 -4.52 6.04
C MET A 66 -5.13 -4.88 7.10
N GLY A 67 -6.02 -5.84 6.80
CA GLY A 67 -6.94 -6.40 7.78
C GLY A 67 -6.20 -7.00 8.98
N LYS A 68 -5.14 -7.78 8.74
CA LYS A 68 -4.29 -8.31 9.82
C LYS A 68 -3.59 -7.19 10.59
N ILE A 69 -3.07 -6.18 9.90
CA ILE A 69 -2.43 -5.04 10.55
C ILE A 69 -3.41 -4.29 11.46
N TYR A 70 -4.68 -4.19 11.06
CA TYR A 70 -5.74 -3.58 11.87
C TYR A 70 -6.11 -4.40 13.12
N GLU A 71 -6.11 -5.73 13.03
CA GLU A 71 -6.51 -6.61 14.13
C GLU A 71 -5.65 -6.44 15.39
N SER A 72 -4.35 -6.14 15.23
CA SER A 72 -3.44 -6.02 16.36
C SER A 72 -2.21 -5.19 16.05
N GLU A 73 -1.84 -4.33 16.99
CA GLU A 73 -0.56 -3.62 17.00
C GLU A 73 0.65 -4.58 16.97
N ALA A 74 0.50 -5.79 17.53
CA ALA A 74 1.55 -6.80 17.47
C ALA A 74 1.91 -7.18 16.02
N ASN A 75 0.95 -7.10 15.09
CA ASN A 75 1.18 -7.40 13.68
C ASN A 75 2.01 -6.31 12.99
N VAL A 76 1.85 -5.03 13.39
CA VAL A 76 2.74 -3.94 12.94
C VAL A 76 4.18 -4.20 13.41
N ILE A 77 4.34 -4.58 14.68
CA ILE A 77 5.65 -4.88 15.28
C ILE A 77 6.31 -6.07 14.57
N GLU A 78 5.55 -7.11 14.23
CA GLU A 78 6.04 -8.27 13.49
C GLU A 78 6.53 -7.87 12.09
N VAL A 79 5.77 -7.04 11.37
CA VAL A 79 6.18 -6.50 10.07
C VAL A 79 7.51 -5.75 10.19
N VAL A 80 7.60 -4.80 11.13
CA VAL A 80 8.83 -4.02 11.34
C VAL A 80 10.02 -4.93 11.67
N ARG A 81 9.83 -5.95 12.51
CA ARG A 81 10.90 -6.92 12.86
C ARG A 81 11.32 -7.81 11.70
N SER A 82 10.40 -8.10 10.77
CA SER A 82 10.69 -8.92 9.59
C SER A 82 11.43 -8.16 8.48
N LEU A 83 11.42 -6.83 8.53
CA LEU A 83 12.08 -5.95 7.58
C LEU A 83 13.53 -5.68 8.00
N GLU A 84 14.47 -5.78 7.07
CA GLU A 84 15.82 -5.24 7.26
C GLU A 84 15.73 -3.71 7.34
N ASN A 85 16.58 -3.06 8.16
CA ASN A 85 16.56 -1.61 8.35
C ASN A 85 16.74 -0.82 7.03
N GLU A 86 17.39 -1.40 6.04
CA GLU A 86 17.62 -0.79 4.72
C GLU A 86 16.43 -0.97 3.76
N HIS A 87 15.43 -1.77 4.14
CA HIS A 87 14.26 -2.03 3.30
C HIS A 87 13.38 -0.77 3.17
N PRO A 88 12.90 -0.40 1.98
CA PRO A 88 12.21 0.87 1.77
C PRO A 88 10.84 0.93 2.45
N ALA A 89 10.25 -0.23 2.77
CA ALA A 89 9.04 -0.32 3.57
C ALA A 89 9.27 -0.10 5.08
N TYR A 90 10.50 -0.31 5.58
CA TYR A 90 10.82 -0.21 7.00
C TYR A 90 10.40 1.12 7.63
N PRO A 91 10.82 2.30 7.09
CA PRO A 91 10.46 3.57 7.72
C PRO A 91 8.95 3.82 7.77
N ILE A 92 8.18 3.29 6.80
CA ILE A 92 6.72 3.46 6.73
C ILE A 92 6.03 2.70 7.85
N PHE A 93 6.35 1.41 8.01
CA PHE A 93 5.76 0.59 9.07
C PHE A 93 6.28 0.96 10.46
N HIS A 94 7.54 1.39 10.55
CA HIS A 94 8.08 1.94 11.78
C HIS A 94 7.33 3.20 12.20
N GLU A 95 7.09 4.15 11.29
CA GLU A 95 6.28 5.34 11.55
C GLU A 95 4.84 4.99 11.97
N LEU A 96 4.19 4.05 11.26
CA LEU A 96 2.85 3.56 11.60
C LEU A 96 2.79 2.98 13.03
N GLY A 97 3.85 2.30 13.46
CA GLY A 97 3.97 1.76 14.82
C GLY A 97 4.14 2.82 15.90
N LEU A 98 4.58 4.03 15.54
CA LEU A 98 4.74 5.16 16.46
C LEU A 98 3.47 6.00 16.62
N TYR A 99 2.51 5.87 15.70
CA TYR A 99 1.24 6.60 15.78
C TYR A 99 0.40 6.17 16.98
N SER A 100 -0.44 7.09 17.47
CA SER A 100 -1.49 6.72 18.44
C SER A 100 -2.40 5.66 17.81
N LYS A 101 -3.05 4.85 18.64
CA LYS A 101 -4.01 3.84 18.17
C LYS A 101 -5.06 4.46 17.25
N GLU A 102 -5.63 5.60 17.62
CA GLU A 102 -6.66 6.28 16.83
C GLU A 102 -6.13 6.71 15.45
N THR A 103 -4.92 7.25 15.41
CA THR A 103 -4.31 7.74 14.17
C THR A 103 -3.95 6.57 13.25
N ARG A 104 -3.41 5.49 13.82
CA ARG A 104 -3.11 4.26 13.11
C ARG A 104 -4.38 3.63 12.54
N ASP A 105 -5.41 3.45 13.37
CA ASP A 105 -6.68 2.87 12.97
C ASP A 105 -7.34 3.70 11.85
N ALA A 106 -7.38 5.02 11.99
CA ALA A 106 -7.92 5.92 10.97
C ALA A 106 -7.14 5.84 9.64
N THR A 107 -5.81 5.73 9.70
CA THR A 107 -4.96 5.55 8.50
C THR A 107 -5.26 4.23 7.80
N ILE A 108 -5.35 3.13 8.56
CA ILE A 108 -5.62 1.80 8.02
C ILE A 108 -7.03 1.73 7.42
N ILE A 109 -8.04 2.24 8.13
CA ILE A 109 -9.44 2.30 7.67
C ILE A 109 -9.54 3.12 6.40
N THR A 110 -8.86 4.27 6.33
CA THR A 110 -8.84 5.11 5.12
C THR A 110 -8.28 4.35 3.93
N LEU A 111 -7.17 3.63 4.13
CA LEU A 111 -6.57 2.81 3.08
C LEU A 111 -7.52 1.68 2.63
N LEU A 112 -8.11 0.94 3.58
CA LEU A 112 -9.06 -0.13 3.27
C LEU A 112 -10.24 0.38 2.46
N TYR A 113 -10.84 1.51 2.86
CA TYR A 113 -11.93 2.15 2.12
C TYR A 113 -11.55 2.48 0.67
N ILE A 114 -10.35 3.04 0.46
CA ILE A 114 -9.84 3.36 -0.87
C ILE A 114 -9.67 2.10 -1.71
N LEU A 115 -9.07 1.04 -1.16
CA LEU A 115 -8.80 -0.20 -1.88
C LEU A 115 -10.10 -0.92 -2.26
N GLU A 116 -11.06 -1.00 -1.34
CA GLU A 116 -12.37 -1.59 -1.63
C GLU A 116 -13.13 -0.78 -2.70
N LYS A 117 -13.07 0.55 -2.63
CA LYS A 117 -13.65 1.42 -3.66
C LYS A 117 -12.99 1.17 -5.02
N HIS A 118 -11.66 1.15 -5.07
CA HIS A 118 -10.90 0.87 -6.30
C HIS A 118 -11.25 -0.50 -6.89
N GLN A 119 -11.41 -1.52 -6.06
CA GLN A 119 -11.82 -2.85 -6.48
C GLN A 119 -13.25 -2.86 -7.06
N ARG A 120 -14.19 -2.13 -6.44
CA ARG A 120 -15.55 -1.98 -6.98
C ARG A 120 -15.58 -1.26 -8.32
N GLU A 121 -14.80 -0.19 -8.46
CA GLU A 121 -14.70 0.58 -9.72
C GLU A 121 -14.16 -0.30 -10.85
N LYS A 122 -13.06 -1.04 -10.63
CA LYS A 122 -12.54 -1.98 -11.63
C LYS A 122 -13.50 -3.11 -11.97
N ASN A 123 -14.14 -3.71 -10.97
CA ASN A 123 -15.13 -4.78 -11.20
C ASN A 123 -16.42 -4.25 -11.87
N GLY A 124 -16.73 -2.96 -11.72
CA GLY A 124 -17.84 -2.29 -12.39
C GLY A 124 -17.51 -1.97 -13.85
N GLU A 125 -16.30 -1.47 -14.10
CA GLU A 125 -15.76 -1.23 -15.44
C GLU A 125 -15.67 -2.55 -16.24
N GLU A 126 -15.17 -3.64 -15.66
CA GLU A 126 -15.16 -4.96 -16.33
C GLU A 126 -16.57 -5.44 -16.73
N LYS A 127 -17.62 -5.08 -15.99
CA LYS A 127 -19.01 -5.42 -16.34
C LYS A 127 -19.58 -4.55 -17.48
N GLU A 128 -19.06 -3.35 -17.69
CA GLU A 128 -19.45 -2.46 -18.79
C GLU A 128 -18.84 -2.90 -20.14
N TYR A 129 -17.67 -3.57 -20.13
CA TYR A 129 -17.01 -4.06 -21.35
C TYR A 129 -17.59 -5.37 -21.93
N PHE A 130 -18.56 -6.02 -21.28
CA PHE A 130 -19.18 -7.27 -21.76
C PHE A 130 -20.34 -7.09 -22.75
N TRP A 131 -20.55 -5.90 -23.32
CA TRP A 131 -21.67 -5.60 -24.25
C TRP A 131 -21.29 -5.30 -25.71
N PHE A 132 -20.18 -5.82 -26.22
CA PHE A 132 -19.96 -5.83 -27.67
C PHE A 132 -20.17 -7.23 -28.25
N GLN A 133 -21.40 -7.46 -28.70
CA GLN A 133 -21.74 -8.54 -29.61
C GLN A 133 -21.10 -8.30 -30.98
N TYR A 134 -20.55 -9.36 -31.56
CA TYR A 134 -20.53 -9.59 -33.01
C TYR A 134 -20.88 -11.04 -33.27
#